data_AF-A0A060W9Z6-F1
#
_entry.id   AF-A0A060W9Z6-F1
#
_cell.length_a   1.000
_cell.length_b   1.000
_cell.length_c   1.000
_cell.angle_alpha   90.00
_cell.angle_beta   90.00
_cell.angle_gamma   90.00
#
_symmetry.space_group_name_H-M   'P 1'
#
loop_
_entity.id
_entity.type
_entity.pdbx_description
1 polymer ?
#
loop_
_entity_poly.entity_id
_entity_poly.type
_entity_poly.pdbx_seq_one_letter_code
_entity_poly.pdbx_strand_id
1 'polypeptide(L)'
;MDSLPSPPIPNPPQEFSRGPDLSALRWKLFSLSTSTSEVMPMRRRRAVLPQGEAGLTVSLLEELGGANVYWSPAQLSKMDAGTITAAVETLGEVLDYSAEQLVVLREKAIQAWGPVSGLNESQVLQLGCVSQGFNLTELASLPFSSLDTLETLSRCSWTQPQREAVWRGFVERINETVGELGAVELVGLNQFICGLNTEETGQLNTDAFREAVQSVGEVQCPLAVTELLKQRAVAVFGETQGWTEARVNSLGNIMAGLSLSEFLSLRTSAFSFLSPTSVPLIPPDRLAALSTSQLKALGPDNAAMVTSAQWAVLGEAQRAALGNALGVAYDQVAYDRAEPTTNPPRNLPQLSGASMLGTLGVGVFMQPFLFLLLGFVL
;
A
#
# COMPACT_ATOMS: atom_id res chain seq x y z
N MET A 1 34.35 -3.67 -12.05
CA MET A 1 33.50 -2.97 -13.04
C MET A 1 32.09 -3.40 -12.70
N ASP A 2 31.47 -2.69 -11.77
CA ASP A 2 30.08 -2.98 -11.44
C ASP A 2 29.24 -2.25 -12.50
N SER A 3 28.71 -3.02 -13.43
CA SER A 3 27.81 -2.54 -14.46
C SER A 3 26.59 -1.90 -13.80
N LEU A 4 26.14 -0.76 -14.35
CA LEU A 4 24.90 -0.10 -13.95
C LEU A 4 23.76 -1.13 -13.87
N PRO A 5 22.81 -0.97 -12.93
CA PRO A 5 21.63 -1.81 -12.86
C PRO A 5 20.94 -1.90 -14.25
N SER A 6 20.28 -3.01 -14.54
CA SER A 6 19.47 -3.10 -15.75
C SER A 6 18.22 -2.24 -15.61
N PRO A 7 17.67 -1.67 -16.71
CA PRO A 7 16.42 -0.93 -16.65
C PRO A 7 15.31 -1.79 -16.03
N PRO A 8 14.40 -1.20 -15.24
CA PRO A 8 13.28 -1.92 -14.70
C PRO A 8 12.43 -2.47 -15.84
N ILE A 9 12.04 -3.74 -15.74
CA ILE A 9 11.01 -4.30 -16.60
C ILE A 9 9.69 -3.66 -16.14
N PRO A 10 8.90 -3.04 -17.03
CA PRO A 10 7.59 -2.53 -16.67
C PRO A 10 6.78 -3.65 -16.02
N ASN A 11 6.21 -3.38 -14.84
CA ASN A 11 5.31 -4.35 -14.23
C ASN A 11 4.17 -4.61 -15.23
N PRO A 12 3.71 -5.87 -15.39
CA PRO A 12 2.47 -6.10 -16.12
C PRO A 12 1.39 -5.24 -15.47
N PRO A 13 0.48 -4.65 -16.26
CA PRO A 13 -0.59 -3.82 -15.70
C PRO A 13 -1.29 -4.65 -14.63
N GLN A 14 -1.13 -4.27 -13.36
CA GLN A 14 -2.00 -4.78 -12.32
C GLN A 14 -3.39 -4.35 -12.72
N GLU A 15 -4.37 -5.26 -12.63
CA GLU A 15 -5.74 -5.00 -13.08
C GLU A 15 -6.32 -3.72 -12.47
N PHE A 16 -5.74 -3.22 -11.35
CA PHE A 16 -6.08 -1.95 -10.71
C PHE A 16 -4.87 -1.25 -10.07
N SER A 17 -4.04 -0.55 -10.85
CA SER A 17 -3.04 0.40 -10.29
C SER A 17 -3.66 1.79 -10.06
N ARG A 18 -3.45 2.38 -8.87
CA ARG A 18 -4.00 3.70 -8.48
C ARG A 18 -3.35 4.92 -9.17
N GLY A 19 -2.43 4.72 -10.11
CA GLY A 19 -1.73 5.80 -10.81
C GLY A 19 -0.84 5.32 -11.94
N PRO A 20 -0.24 6.23 -12.73
CA PRO A 20 0.68 5.88 -13.81
C PRO A 20 1.97 5.27 -13.24
N ASP A 21 2.46 4.19 -13.85
CA ASP A 21 3.79 3.63 -13.54
C ASP A 21 4.88 4.60 -14.02
N LEU A 22 5.55 5.26 -13.07
CA LEU A 22 6.64 6.21 -13.33
C LEU A 22 8.03 5.55 -13.28
N SER A 23 8.13 4.22 -13.17
CA SER A 23 9.41 3.52 -13.00
C SER A 23 10.39 3.81 -14.15
N ALA A 24 9.91 3.84 -15.39
CA ALA A 24 10.75 4.15 -16.55
C ALA A 24 11.31 5.59 -16.50
N LEU A 25 10.52 6.55 -16.02
CA LEU A 25 10.94 7.94 -15.85
C LEU A 25 11.96 8.07 -14.72
N ARG A 26 11.69 7.46 -13.57
CA ARG A 26 12.61 7.43 -12.41
C ARG A 26 13.94 6.78 -12.78
N TRP A 27 13.90 5.67 -13.53
CA TRP A 27 15.11 5.03 -14.05
C TRP A 27 15.90 5.95 -14.97
N LYS A 28 15.22 6.67 -15.87
CA LYS A 28 15.89 7.62 -16.76
C LYS A 28 16.55 8.76 -15.99
N LEU A 29 15.87 9.31 -14.97
CA LEU A 29 16.46 10.29 -14.06
C LEU A 29 17.72 9.72 -13.39
N PHE A 30 17.61 8.54 -12.78
CA PHE A 30 18.74 7.85 -12.15
C PHE A 30 19.93 7.68 -13.09
N SER A 31 19.70 7.12 -14.28
CA SER A 31 20.76 6.88 -15.25
C SER A 31 21.44 8.17 -15.72
N LEU A 32 20.69 9.27 -15.89
CA LEU A 32 21.25 10.55 -16.31
C LEU A 32 22.07 11.22 -15.19
N SER A 33 21.53 11.27 -13.97
CA SER A 33 22.19 11.93 -12.83
C SER A 33 23.39 11.12 -12.31
N THR A 34 23.42 9.81 -12.53
CA THR A 34 24.56 8.94 -12.15
C THR A 34 25.53 8.66 -13.29
N SER A 35 25.12 8.85 -14.56
CA SER A 35 26.06 8.87 -15.68
C SER A 35 26.89 10.13 -15.61
N THR A 36 28.19 9.99 -15.36
CA THR A 36 29.12 11.10 -15.57
C THR A 36 29.06 11.48 -17.05
N SER A 37 28.40 12.59 -17.37
CA SER A 37 28.51 13.17 -18.71
C SER A 37 29.98 13.52 -18.94
N GLU A 38 30.62 12.80 -19.86
CA GLU A 38 31.76 13.30 -20.59
C GLU A 38 31.34 14.61 -21.27
N VAL A 39 31.52 15.74 -20.59
CA VAL A 39 31.65 17.02 -21.28
C VAL A 39 32.97 16.92 -22.05
N MET A 40 32.93 16.41 -23.28
CA MET A 40 34.08 16.45 -24.17
C MET A 40 34.49 17.92 -24.38
N PRO A 41 35.69 18.36 -23.96
CA PRO A 41 36.24 19.58 -24.51
C PRO A 41 36.72 19.25 -25.93
N MET A 42 36.15 19.91 -26.93
CA MET A 42 36.79 19.94 -28.25
C MET A 42 38.24 20.44 -28.07
N ARG A 43 39.19 19.54 -28.38
CA ARG A 43 40.67 19.70 -28.48
C ARG A 43 41.53 19.38 -27.24
N ARG A 44 42.00 18.12 -27.20
CA ARG A 44 43.41 17.64 -27.30
C ARG A 44 43.68 16.44 -26.37
N ARG A 45 43.88 15.29 -27.03
CA ARG A 45 44.68 14.09 -26.70
C ARG A 45 44.94 13.71 -25.22
N ARG A 46 44.51 12.47 -24.93
CA ARG A 46 45.08 11.42 -24.05
C ARG A 46 45.33 11.81 -22.58
N ALA A 47 44.28 11.62 -21.79
CA ALA A 47 44.38 10.91 -20.51
C ALA A 47 43.14 10.02 -20.41
N VAL A 48 43.33 8.71 -20.23
CA VAL A 48 42.24 7.84 -19.75
C VAL A 48 42.15 8.15 -18.26
N LEU A 49 41.23 9.06 -17.89
CA LEU A 49 40.85 9.25 -16.50
C LEU A 49 40.08 7.99 -16.04
N PRO A 50 40.25 7.54 -14.78
CA PRO A 50 39.46 6.44 -14.27
C PRO A 50 37.98 6.82 -14.39
N GLN A 51 37.17 5.89 -14.89
CA GLN A 51 35.71 5.97 -14.77
C GLN A 51 35.37 6.02 -13.27
N GLY A 52 35.18 7.22 -12.72
CA GLY A 52 34.76 7.40 -11.35
C GLY A 52 33.24 7.28 -11.29
N GLU A 53 32.74 6.32 -10.51
CA GLU A 53 31.35 6.35 -10.05
C GLU A 53 31.09 7.71 -9.40
N ALA A 54 29.97 8.37 -9.74
CA ALA A 54 29.53 9.53 -8.99
C ALA A 54 29.41 9.11 -7.51
N GLY A 55 30.13 9.79 -6.61
CA GLY A 55 30.02 9.52 -5.19
C GLY A 55 28.58 9.76 -4.72
N LEU A 56 28.10 8.98 -3.74
CA LEU A 56 26.82 9.25 -3.11
C LEU A 56 26.94 10.53 -2.28
N THR A 57 26.62 11.67 -2.87
CA THR A 57 26.55 12.98 -2.20
C THR A 57 25.13 13.30 -1.80
N VAL A 58 24.94 14.07 -0.72
CA VAL A 58 23.60 14.52 -0.25
C VAL A 58 22.77 15.13 -1.38
N SER A 59 23.32 16.07 -2.15
CA SER A 59 22.60 16.74 -3.24
C SER A 59 22.13 15.78 -4.34
N LEU A 60 22.92 14.73 -4.63
CA LEU A 60 22.54 13.72 -5.62
C LEU A 60 21.38 12.85 -5.09
N LEU A 61 21.41 12.48 -3.81
CA LEU A 61 20.34 11.71 -3.19
C LEU A 61 19.03 12.51 -3.17
N GLU A 62 19.09 13.80 -2.82
CA GLU A 62 17.97 14.73 -2.86
C GLU A 62 17.40 14.88 -4.28
N GLU A 63 18.25 15.07 -5.29
CA GLU A 63 17.83 15.18 -6.70
C GLU A 63 17.12 13.90 -7.19
N LEU A 64 17.61 12.73 -6.79
CA LEU A 64 17.05 11.45 -7.20
C LEU A 64 15.70 11.17 -6.53
N GLY A 65 15.49 11.57 -5.27
CA GLY A 65 14.29 11.28 -4.50
C GLY A 65 13.88 9.81 -4.58
N GLY A 66 12.68 9.52 -5.09
CA GLY A 66 12.19 8.15 -5.30
C GLY A 66 13.05 7.27 -6.22
N ALA A 67 13.92 7.85 -7.06
CA ALA A 67 14.83 7.11 -7.92
C ALA A 67 16.04 6.51 -7.19
N ASN A 68 16.23 6.83 -5.90
CA ASN A 68 17.26 6.19 -5.07
C ASN A 68 17.05 4.66 -4.92
N VAL A 69 15.86 4.15 -5.23
CA VAL A 69 15.56 2.71 -5.31
C VAL A 69 16.47 1.95 -6.30
N TYR A 70 17.12 2.64 -7.24
CA TYR A 70 17.97 1.99 -8.25
C TYR A 70 19.44 1.83 -7.82
N TRP A 71 19.85 2.37 -6.68
CA TRP A 71 21.20 2.12 -6.17
C TRP A 71 21.35 0.65 -5.76
N SER A 72 22.40 -0.03 -6.23
CA SER A 72 22.68 -1.38 -5.75
C SER A 72 23.08 -1.37 -4.26
N PRO A 73 22.88 -2.47 -3.51
CA PRO A 73 23.36 -2.58 -2.14
C PRO A 73 24.87 -2.28 -1.99
N ALA A 74 25.68 -2.70 -2.96
CA ALA A 74 27.13 -2.43 -2.99
C ALA A 74 27.49 -0.96 -3.23
N GLN A 75 26.61 -0.19 -3.89
CA GLN A 75 26.79 1.25 -4.03
C GLN A 75 26.34 1.98 -2.76
N LEU A 76 25.17 1.61 -2.21
CA LEU A 76 24.68 2.16 -0.93
C LEU A 76 25.69 1.92 0.21
N SER A 77 26.39 0.79 0.21
CA SER A 77 27.39 0.47 1.24
C SER A 77 28.63 1.38 1.20
N LYS A 78 28.86 2.11 0.11
CA LYS A 78 29.94 3.11 -0.02
C LYS A 78 29.59 4.46 0.61
N MET A 79 28.34 4.67 1.02
CA MET A 79 27.88 5.89 1.68
C MET A 79 28.60 6.09 3.04
N ASP A 80 29.08 7.29 3.29
CA ASP A 80 29.70 7.67 4.57
C ASP A 80 28.65 8.10 5.61
N ALA A 81 29.07 8.15 6.88
CA ALA A 81 28.20 8.47 8.01
C ALA A 81 27.59 9.89 7.96
N GLY A 82 28.33 10.86 7.39
CA GLY A 82 27.84 12.23 7.25
C GLY A 82 26.75 12.32 6.18
N THR A 83 26.95 11.66 5.04
CA THR A 83 25.96 11.61 3.96
C THR A 83 24.66 10.94 4.41
N ILE A 84 24.71 9.76 5.06
CA ILE A 84 23.47 9.12 5.53
C ILE A 84 22.75 9.99 6.56
N THR A 85 23.46 10.62 7.50
CA THR A 85 22.84 11.50 8.50
C THR A 85 22.07 12.65 7.86
N ALA A 86 22.61 13.22 6.79
CA ALA A 86 21.99 14.34 6.10
C ALA A 86 20.88 13.95 5.11
N ALA A 87 20.95 12.74 4.52
CA ALA A 87 20.06 12.32 3.44
C ALA A 87 19.06 11.22 3.83
N VAL A 88 19.09 10.71 5.06
CA VAL A 88 18.23 9.62 5.52
C VAL A 88 16.74 9.92 5.40
N GLU A 89 16.32 11.17 5.60
CA GLU A 89 14.92 11.57 5.40
C GLU A 89 14.48 11.35 3.95
N THR A 90 15.26 11.83 2.98
CA THR A 90 15.02 11.57 1.55
C THR A 90 15.05 10.08 1.22
N LEU A 91 16.01 9.34 1.79
CA LEU A 91 16.10 7.90 1.57
C LEU A 91 14.90 7.16 2.19
N GLY A 92 14.40 7.63 3.33
CA GLY A 92 13.25 7.09 4.06
C GLY A 92 11.92 7.24 3.33
N GLU A 93 11.79 8.20 2.41
CA GLU A 93 10.59 8.38 1.59
C GLU A 93 10.43 7.33 0.47
N VAL A 94 11.48 6.57 0.17
CA VAL A 94 11.47 5.58 -0.91
C VAL A 94 10.75 4.31 -0.47
N LEU A 95 9.64 3.98 -1.14
CA LEU A 95 8.70 2.94 -0.71
C LEU A 95 9.09 1.50 -1.10
N ASP A 96 9.94 1.36 -2.13
CA ASP A 96 10.06 0.12 -2.90
C ASP A 96 11.47 -0.50 -2.84
N TYR A 97 12.24 -0.23 -1.77
CA TYR A 97 13.55 -0.87 -1.60
C TYR A 97 13.46 -2.39 -1.51
N SER A 98 14.46 -3.08 -2.05
CA SER A 98 14.68 -4.50 -1.82
C SER A 98 15.11 -4.78 -0.38
N ALA A 99 14.93 -6.02 0.07
CA ALA A 99 15.37 -6.44 1.40
C ALA A 99 16.88 -6.22 1.60
N GLU A 100 17.71 -6.46 0.57
CA GLU A 100 19.15 -6.26 0.61
C GLU A 100 19.52 -4.78 0.72
N GLN A 101 18.79 -3.89 0.04
CA GLN A 101 18.99 -2.44 0.16
C GLN A 101 18.64 -1.96 1.57
N LEU A 102 17.50 -2.41 2.11
CA LEU A 102 17.06 -2.07 3.47
C LEU A 102 18.06 -2.52 4.54
N VAL A 103 18.69 -3.70 4.38
CA VAL A 103 19.75 -4.17 5.29
C VAL A 103 20.94 -3.21 5.29
N VAL A 104 21.42 -2.80 4.10
CA VAL A 104 22.55 -1.86 3.99
C VAL A 104 22.18 -0.48 4.57
N LEU A 105 21.01 0.04 4.26
CA LEU A 105 20.56 1.34 4.76
C LEU A 105 20.39 1.33 6.28
N ARG A 106 19.85 0.26 6.86
CA ARG A 106 19.83 0.05 8.32
C ARG A 106 21.23 0.06 8.91
N GLU A 107 22.18 -0.67 8.33
CA GLU A 107 23.55 -0.70 8.83
C GLU A 107 24.19 0.68 8.80
N LYS A 108 23.94 1.47 7.75
CA LYS A 108 24.42 2.85 7.65
C LYS A 108 23.80 3.77 8.67
N ALA A 109 22.50 3.67 8.91
CA ALA A 109 21.83 4.44 9.96
C ALA A 109 22.40 4.12 11.35
N ILE A 110 22.61 2.83 11.67
CA ILE A 110 23.20 2.40 12.95
C ILE A 110 24.66 2.86 13.07
N GLN A 111 25.44 2.84 11.98
CA GLN A 111 26.81 3.36 11.97
C GLN A 111 26.85 4.88 12.27
N ALA A 112 25.84 5.62 11.81
CA ALA A 112 25.76 7.07 11.99
C ALA A 112 25.23 7.48 13.36
N TRP A 113 24.23 6.78 13.89
CA TRP A 113 23.49 7.19 15.09
C TRP A 113 23.70 6.29 16.31
N GLY A 114 24.39 5.17 16.15
CA GLY A 114 24.59 4.18 17.20
C GLY A 114 23.51 3.09 17.20
N PRO A 115 23.45 2.27 18.27
CA PRO A 115 22.56 1.11 18.32
C PRO A 115 21.08 1.51 18.32
N VAL A 116 20.23 0.60 17.85
CA VAL A 116 18.76 0.79 17.75
C VAL A 116 18.13 1.27 19.05
N SER A 117 18.60 0.76 20.20
CA SER A 117 18.12 1.14 21.53
C SER A 117 18.38 2.60 21.91
N GLY A 118 19.28 3.28 21.19
CA GLY A 118 19.61 4.70 21.38
C GLY A 118 18.88 5.64 20.43
N LEU A 119 18.10 5.11 19.47
CA LEU A 119 17.36 5.94 18.53
C LEU A 119 16.20 6.64 19.22
N ASN A 120 16.01 7.92 18.91
CA ASN A 120 14.86 8.70 19.36
C ASN A 120 13.78 8.77 18.27
N GLU A 121 12.61 9.29 18.64
CA GLU A 121 11.45 9.38 17.77
C GLU A 121 11.68 10.18 16.49
N SER A 122 12.41 11.31 16.56
CA SER A 122 12.74 12.10 15.36
C SER A 122 13.60 11.31 14.38
N GLN A 123 14.55 10.51 14.88
CA GLN A 123 15.37 9.63 14.04
C GLN A 123 14.54 8.51 13.41
N VAL A 124 13.56 7.95 14.12
CA VAL A 124 12.64 6.96 13.56
C VAL A 124 11.76 7.56 12.46
N LEU A 125 11.26 8.78 12.68
CA LEU A 125 10.51 9.50 11.64
C LEU A 125 11.37 9.73 10.39
N GLN A 126 12.61 10.21 10.56
CA GLN A 126 13.55 10.41 9.45
C GLN A 126 13.92 9.11 8.74
N LEU A 127 13.97 7.98 9.44
CA LEU A 127 14.22 6.67 8.80
C LEU A 127 13.13 6.31 7.80
N GLY A 128 11.88 6.73 8.03
CA GLY A 128 10.77 6.38 7.15
C GLY A 128 10.75 4.88 6.84
N CYS A 129 10.61 4.53 5.56
CA CYS A 129 10.59 3.16 5.07
C CYS A 129 11.92 2.40 5.22
N VAL A 130 13.05 3.07 5.50
CA VAL A 130 14.30 2.38 5.89
C VAL A 130 14.10 1.59 7.18
N SER A 131 13.14 1.98 8.03
CA SER A 131 12.77 1.24 9.24
C SER A 131 12.36 -0.20 8.95
N GLN A 132 11.90 -0.52 7.74
CA GLN A 132 11.58 -1.90 7.35
C GLN A 132 12.80 -2.83 7.34
N GLY A 133 14.02 -2.29 7.34
CA GLY A 133 15.27 -3.07 7.43
C GLY A 133 15.56 -3.64 8.82
N PHE A 134 14.91 -3.14 9.88
CA PHE A 134 15.09 -3.66 11.24
C PHE A 134 14.44 -5.03 11.40
N ASN A 135 15.07 -5.88 12.22
CA ASN A 135 14.47 -7.16 12.59
C ASN A 135 13.29 -6.96 13.55
N LEU A 136 12.51 -8.02 13.80
CA LEU A 136 11.27 -7.91 14.59
C LEU A 136 11.51 -7.47 16.05
N THR A 137 12.62 -7.86 16.66
CA THR A 137 12.97 -7.45 18.03
C THR A 137 13.39 -5.99 18.06
N GLU A 138 14.15 -5.55 17.07
CA GLU A 138 14.56 -4.15 16.92
C GLU A 138 13.36 -3.24 16.67
N LEU A 139 12.45 -3.63 15.78
CA LEU A 139 11.21 -2.88 15.52
C LEU A 139 10.40 -2.69 16.79
N ALA A 140 10.16 -3.74 17.57
CA ALA A 140 9.44 -3.61 18.84
C ALA A 140 10.17 -2.71 19.86
N SER A 141 11.50 -2.55 19.72
CA SER A 141 12.31 -1.68 20.58
C SER A 141 12.37 -0.21 20.14
N LEU A 142 11.83 0.15 18.98
CA LEU A 142 11.84 1.54 18.50
C LEU A 142 10.80 2.40 19.23
N PRO A 143 11.08 3.70 19.45
CA PRO A 143 10.16 4.64 20.11
C PRO A 143 8.99 5.07 19.20
N PHE A 144 8.07 4.15 18.90
CA PHE A 144 6.81 4.46 18.22
C PHE A 144 5.80 5.06 19.21
N SER A 145 5.91 6.35 19.51
CA SER A 145 5.00 7.04 20.44
C SER A 145 4.04 8.02 19.78
N SER A 146 4.40 8.59 18.63
CA SER A 146 3.61 9.59 17.91
C SER A 146 2.81 8.98 16.77
N LEU A 147 1.58 9.47 16.62
CA LEU A 147 0.71 9.14 15.50
C LEU A 147 1.29 9.65 14.18
N ASP A 148 2.00 10.79 14.16
CA ASP A 148 2.65 11.32 12.95
C ASP A 148 3.71 10.36 12.40
N THR A 149 4.47 9.71 13.29
CA THR A 149 5.45 8.68 12.91
C THR A 149 4.75 7.47 12.33
N LEU A 150 3.68 6.99 12.98
CA LEU A 150 2.91 5.85 12.50
C LEU A 150 2.22 6.15 11.16
N GLU A 151 1.67 7.35 10.98
CA GLU A 151 1.06 7.78 9.73
C GLU A 151 2.10 7.80 8.60
N THR A 152 3.27 8.38 8.85
CA THR A 152 4.37 8.41 7.87
C THR A 152 4.79 7.00 7.47
N LEU A 153 5.01 6.13 8.46
CA LEU A 153 5.41 4.75 8.24
C LEU A 153 4.30 3.89 7.62
N SER A 154 3.03 4.27 7.77
CA SER A 154 1.90 3.53 7.20
C SER A 154 1.87 3.53 5.68
N ARG A 155 2.73 4.33 5.02
CA ARG A 155 2.89 4.34 3.56
C ARG A 155 3.82 3.25 3.04
N CYS A 156 4.61 2.64 3.94
CA CYS A 156 5.62 1.65 3.59
C CYS A 156 5.02 0.24 3.46
N SER A 157 5.74 -0.65 2.77
CA SER A 157 5.28 -1.99 2.42
C SER A 157 5.52 -3.02 3.54
N TRP A 158 4.95 -2.81 4.73
CA TRP A 158 5.19 -3.67 5.89
C TRP A 158 4.64 -5.08 5.72
N THR A 159 5.44 -6.07 6.14
CA THR A 159 4.96 -7.45 6.28
C THR A 159 4.12 -7.61 7.55
N GLN A 160 3.29 -8.66 7.60
CA GLN A 160 2.45 -8.92 8.78
C GLN A 160 3.27 -9.05 10.09
N PRO A 161 4.37 -9.83 10.16
CA PRO A 161 5.17 -9.90 11.38
C PRO A 161 5.78 -8.57 11.80
N GLN A 162 6.11 -7.69 10.83
CA GLN A 162 6.59 -6.36 11.16
C GLN A 162 5.48 -5.46 11.69
N ARG A 163 4.26 -5.53 11.14
CA ARG A 163 3.10 -4.79 11.69
C ARG A 163 2.83 -5.19 13.14
N GLU A 164 2.91 -6.47 13.46
CA GLU A 164 2.80 -6.98 14.84
C GLU A 164 3.95 -6.50 15.74
N ALA A 165 5.17 -6.35 15.22
CA ALA A 165 6.29 -5.80 15.98
C ALA A 165 6.11 -4.29 16.25
N VAL A 166 5.66 -3.52 15.25
CA VAL A 166 5.37 -2.09 15.41
C VAL A 166 4.21 -1.88 16.39
N TRP A 167 3.13 -2.66 16.26
CA TRP A 167 2.00 -2.66 17.20
C TRP A 167 2.45 -2.91 18.64
N ARG A 168 3.24 -3.97 18.88
CA ARG A 168 3.77 -4.25 20.23
C ARG A 168 4.66 -3.12 20.74
N GLY A 169 5.52 -2.57 19.89
CA GLY A 169 6.37 -1.45 20.26
C GLY A 169 5.58 -0.18 20.65
N PHE A 170 4.45 0.06 19.98
CA PHE A 170 3.52 1.14 20.31
C PHE A 170 2.83 0.88 21.66
N VAL A 171 2.19 -0.29 21.82
CA VAL A 171 1.44 -0.63 23.04
C VAL A 171 2.34 -0.70 24.29
N GLU A 172 3.59 -1.13 24.17
CA GLU A 172 4.55 -1.14 25.28
C GLU A 172 4.98 0.26 25.77
N ARG A 173 4.76 1.31 24.96
CA ARG A 173 5.26 2.68 25.22
C ARG A 173 4.17 3.69 25.53
N ILE A 174 2.94 3.43 25.11
CA ILE A 174 1.81 4.24 25.56
C ILE A 174 1.62 4.04 27.06
N ASN A 175 1.26 5.10 27.77
CA ASN A 175 0.91 5.03 29.20
C ASN A 175 -0.53 4.52 29.42
N GLU A 176 -1.09 3.85 28.42
CA GLU A 176 -2.50 3.50 28.29
C GLU A 176 -2.62 2.02 27.93
N THR A 177 -3.77 1.44 28.25
CA THR A 177 -4.16 0.10 27.79
C THR A 177 -4.83 0.18 26.42
N VAL A 178 -4.89 -0.94 25.69
CA VAL A 178 -5.58 -1.01 24.39
C VAL A 178 -7.06 -0.55 24.48
N GLY A 179 -7.70 -0.72 25.63
CA GLY A 179 -9.08 -0.27 25.86
C GLY A 179 -9.24 1.22 26.18
N GLU A 180 -8.14 1.93 26.41
CA GLU A 180 -8.12 3.38 26.63
C GLU A 180 -7.85 4.17 25.35
N LEU A 181 -7.37 3.51 24.28
CA LEU A 181 -7.16 4.13 22.97
C LEU A 181 -8.45 4.80 22.43
N GLY A 182 -8.33 6.07 22.07
CA GLY A 182 -9.39 6.88 21.48
C GLY A 182 -9.48 6.73 19.96
N ALA A 183 -10.46 7.41 19.37
CA ALA A 183 -10.72 7.33 17.93
C ALA A 183 -9.52 7.86 17.11
N VAL A 184 -8.83 8.89 17.61
CA VAL A 184 -7.68 9.50 16.93
C VAL A 184 -6.52 8.51 16.84
N GLU A 185 -6.25 7.76 17.91
CA GLU A 185 -5.22 6.74 17.95
C GLU A 185 -5.55 5.61 16.97
N LEU A 186 -6.79 5.12 16.96
CA LEU A 186 -7.22 4.07 16.02
C LEU A 186 -7.12 4.49 14.55
N VAL A 187 -7.37 5.76 14.25
CA VAL A 187 -7.18 6.31 12.90
C VAL A 187 -5.69 6.41 12.56
N GLY A 188 -4.87 6.96 13.46
CA GLY A 188 -3.43 7.17 13.24
C GLY A 188 -2.62 5.88 13.13
N LEU A 189 -3.07 4.80 13.79
CA LEU A 189 -2.46 3.47 13.69
C LEU A 189 -2.47 2.92 12.26
N ASN A 190 -3.49 3.26 11.45
CA ASN A 190 -3.61 2.85 10.06
C ASN A 190 -3.32 1.34 9.90
N GLN A 191 -2.43 0.92 8.99
CA GLN A 191 -2.10 -0.49 8.79
C GLN A 191 -1.54 -1.22 10.02
N PHE A 192 -0.99 -0.51 11.01
CA PHE A 192 -0.47 -1.14 12.23
C PHE A 192 -1.57 -1.66 13.14
N ILE A 193 -2.83 -1.27 12.94
CA ILE A 193 -3.98 -1.92 13.60
C ILE A 193 -4.06 -3.41 13.26
N CYS A 194 -3.49 -3.84 12.13
CA CYS A 194 -3.41 -5.25 11.76
C CYS A 194 -2.44 -6.07 12.64
N GLY A 195 -1.72 -5.45 13.57
CA GLY A 195 -0.90 -6.14 14.57
C GLY A 195 -1.68 -6.66 15.78
N LEU A 196 -2.96 -6.30 15.90
CA LEU A 196 -3.85 -6.74 16.97
C LEU A 196 -3.99 -8.26 17.03
N ASN A 197 -3.98 -8.78 18.26
CA ASN A 197 -4.42 -10.14 18.54
C ASN A 197 -5.89 -10.21 19.01
N THR A 198 -6.37 -11.42 19.28
CA THR A 198 -7.77 -11.67 19.69
C THR A 198 -8.17 -10.94 20.98
N GLU A 199 -7.30 -10.96 21.99
CA GLU A 199 -7.56 -10.34 23.30
C GLU A 199 -7.60 -8.81 23.16
N GLU A 200 -6.58 -8.24 22.52
CA GLU A 200 -6.47 -6.79 22.29
C GLU A 200 -7.63 -6.27 21.44
N THR A 201 -8.02 -7.00 20.39
CA THR A 201 -9.17 -6.63 19.54
C THR A 201 -10.45 -6.58 20.36
N GLY A 202 -10.64 -7.52 21.30
CA GLY A 202 -11.78 -7.54 22.21
C GLY A 202 -11.80 -6.35 23.18
N GLN A 203 -10.61 -5.88 23.57
CA GLN A 203 -10.43 -4.78 24.53
C GLN A 203 -10.58 -3.38 23.92
N LEU A 204 -10.45 -3.21 22.60
CA LEU A 204 -10.59 -1.91 21.92
C LEU A 204 -11.79 -1.11 22.46
N ASN A 205 -11.65 0.20 22.63
CA ASN A 205 -12.73 1.03 23.12
C ASN A 205 -13.94 1.02 22.16
N THR A 206 -15.16 0.92 22.69
CA THR A 206 -16.40 0.80 21.88
C THR A 206 -16.75 2.08 21.14
N ASP A 207 -16.62 3.22 21.79
CA ASP A 207 -16.97 4.51 21.19
C ASP A 207 -15.87 4.93 20.21
N ALA A 208 -14.60 4.72 20.57
CA ALA A 208 -13.48 4.94 19.66
C ALA A 208 -13.59 4.10 18.39
N PHE A 209 -13.86 2.79 18.51
CA PHE A 209 -14.03 1.91 17.35
C PHE A 209 -15.24 2.34 16.50
N ARG A 210 -16.33 2.78 17.14
CA ARG A 210 -17.52 3.27 16.45
C ARG A 210 -17.21 4.50 15.59
N GLU A 211 -16.43 5.44 16.11
CA GLU A 211 -16.03 6.68 15.45
C GLU A 211 -14.98 6.44 14.35
N ALA A 212 -14.01 5.57 14.60
CA ALA A 212 -12.90 5.29 13.70
C ALA A 212 -13.20 4.19 12.64
N VAL A 213 -14.39 3.56 12.68
CA VAL A 213 -14.69 2.35 11.88
C VAL A 213 -14.42 2.53 10.39
N GLN A 214 -14.65 3.73 9.85
CA GLN A 214 -14.41 4.02 8.44
C GLN A 214 -12.92 3.91 8.10
N SER A 215 -12.05 4.57 8.86
CA SER A 215 -10.60 4.50 8.65
C SER A 215 -10.07 3.09 8.89
N VAL A 216 -10.55 2.39 9.93
CA VAL A 216 -10.19 0.99 10.19
C VAL A 216 -10.64 0.09 9.03
N GLY A 217 -11.82 0.36 8.47
CA GLY A 217 -12.38 -0.33 7.31
C GLY A 217 -11.60 -0.12 6.01
N GLU A 218 -10.77 0.91 5.91
CA GLU A 218 -9.94 1.15 4.71
C GLU A 218 -8.66 0.31 4.71
N VAL A 219 -8.25 -0.20 5.88
CA VAL A 219 -7.02 -0.97 6.06
C VAL A 219 -7.15 -2.39 5.50
N GLN A 220 -6.11 -2.89 4.85
CA GLN A 220 -6.04 -4.27 4.35
C GLN A 220 -5.25 -5.16 5.31
N CYS A 221 -5.96 -5.80 6.24
CA CYS A 221 -5.37 -6.78 7.14
C CYS A 221 -5.42 -8.20 6.55
N PRO A 222 -4.56 -9.13 7.02
CA PRO A 222 -4.75 -10.55 6.73
C PRO A 222 -6.15 -11.02 7.17
N LEU A 223 -6.67 -12.06 6.53
CA LEU A 223 -8.02 -12.57 6.79
C LEU A 223 -8.25 -12.85 8.29
N ALA A 224 -7.28 -13.46 8.97
CA ALA A 224 -7.36 -13.77 10.40
C ALA A 224 -7.65 -12.52 11.26
N VAL A 225 -6.97 -11.41 11.00
CA VAL A 225 -7.18 -10.16 11.74
C VAL A 225 -8.45 -9.44 11.29
N THR A 226 -8.77 -9.51 10.00
CA THR A 226 -10.05 -8.99 9.46
C THR A 226 -11.26 -9.65 10.13
N GLU A 227 -11.17 -10.95 10.43
CA GLU A 227 -12.21 -11.68 11.18
C GLU A 227 -12.33 -11.21 12.64
N LEU A 228 -11.22 -10.86 13.29
CA LEU A 228 -11.23 -10.27 14.63
C LEU A 228 -11.89 -8.89 14.62
N LEU A 229 -11.50 -8.02 13.67
CA LEU A 229 -12.12 -6.70 13.49
C LEU A 229 -13.61 -6.82 13.16
N LYS A 230 -13.99 -7.84 12.40
CA LYS A 230 -15.40 -8.16 12.14
C LYS A 230 -16.13 -8.56 13.41
N GLN A 231 -15.56 -9.41 14.26
CA GLN A 231 -16.16 -9.77 15.55
C GLN A 231 -16.35 -8.53 16.43
N ARG A 232 -15.36 -7.62 16.43
CA ARG A 232 -15.46 -6.32 17.11
C ARG A 232 -16.60 -5.47 16.55
N ALA A 233 -16.74 -5.40 15.23
CA ALA A 233 -17.84 -4.69 14.58
C ALA A 233 -19.21 -5.26 14.96
N VAL A 234 -19.38 -6.59 15.02
CA VAL A 234 -20.63 -7.21 15.48
C VAL A 234 -20.92 -6.85 16.94
N ALA A 235 -19.92 -6.85 17.81
CA ALA A 235 -20.09 -6.44 19.21
C ALA A 235 -20.52 -4.95 19.35
N VAL A 236 -20.03 -4.08 18.47
CA VAL A 236 -20.27 -2.62 18.52
C VAL A 236 -21.57 -2.21 17.81
N PHE A 237 -21.92 -2.89 16.72
CA PHE A 237 -23.03 -2.52 15.83
C PHE A 237 -24.20 -3.51 15.80
N GLY A 238 -24.10 -4.62 16.52
CA GLY A 238 -25.08 -5.70 16.52
C GLY A 238 -24.92 -6.65 15.33
N GLU A 239 -25.86 -7.60 15.23
CA GLU A 239 -25.85 -8.64 14.20
C GLU A 239 -25.96 -8.09 12.77
N THR A 240 -25.39 -8.82 11.81
CA THR A 240 -25.24 -8.40 10.41
C THR A 240 -26.56 -8.16 9.69
N GLN A 241 -27.64 -8.84 10.10
CA GLN A 241 -28.98 -8.62 9.54
C GLN A 241 -29.47 -7.18 9.74
N GLY A 242 -29.05 -6.53 10.83
CA GLY A 242 -29.38 -5.14 11.16
C GLY A 242 -28.50 -4.10 10.47
N TRP A 243 -27.45 -4.49 9.76
CA TRP A 243 -26.51 -3.54 9.16
C TRP A 243 -27.16 -2.79 8.00
N THR A 244 -27.06 -1.46 8.05
CA THR A 244 -27.52 -0.56 6.98
C THR A 244 -26.54 -0.54 5.82
N GLU A 245 -26.99 -0.09 4.66
CA GLU A 245 -26.18 0.20 3.48
C GLU A 245 -25.01 1.13 3.84
N ALA A 246 -25.31 2.18 4.62
CA ALA A 246 -24.30 3.09 5.16
C ALA A 246 -23.32 2.39 6.11
N ARG A 247 -23.79 1.46 6.95
CA ARG A 247 -22.92 0.67 7.84
C ARG A 247 -22.00 -0.24 7.05
N VAL A 248 -22.52 -0.95 6.05
CA VAL A 248 -21.74 -1.83 5.17
C VAL A 248 -20.67 -1.05 4.42
N ASN A 249 -21.00 0.14 3.91
CA ASN A 249 -20.02 1.03 3.29
C ASN A 249 -18.93 1.46 4.29
N SER A 250 -19.34 1.89 5.50
CA SER A 250 -18.38 2.32 6.54
C SER A 250 -17.47 1.21 7.06
N LEU A 251 -17.87 -0.05 6.95
CA LEU A 251 -17.06 -1.18 7.41
C LEU A 251 -15.97 -1.56 6.40
N GLY A 252 -16.10 -1.17 5.12
CA GLY A 252 -15.08 -1.37 4.10
C GLY A 252 -14.55 -2.81 4.05
N ASN A 253 -13.24 -2.96 4.15
CA ASN A 253 -12.52 -4.24 4.11
C ASN A 253 -12.86 -5.18 5.28
N ILE A 254 -13.40 -4.68 6.40
CA ILE A 254 -13.88 -5.54 7.51
C ILE A 254 -14.96 -6.52 7.00
N MET A 255 -15.72 -6.12 5.98
CA MET A 255 -16.76 -6.97 5.36
C MET A 255 -16.19 -8.28 4.81
N ALA A 256 -14.92 -8.33 4.41
CA ALA A 256 -14.28 -9.55 3.94
C ALA A 256 -14.10 -10.61 5.05
N GLY A 257 -14.12 -10.19 6.31
CA GLY A 257 -14.05 -11.06 7.48
C GLY A 257 -15.39 -11.71 7.86
N LEU A 258 -16.49 -11.40 7.17
CA LEU A 258 -17.77 -12.07 7.43
C LEU A 258 -17.66 -13.57 7.12
N SER A 259 -18.26 -14.38 8.00
CA SER A 259 -18.50 -15.80 7.75
C SER A 259 -19.58 -15.98 6.68
N LEU A 260 -19.72 -17.23 6.20
CA LEU A 260 -20.73 -17.55 5.21
C LEU A 260 -22.16 -17.21 5.68
N SER A 261 -22.54 -17.64 6.88
CA SER A 261 -23.89 -17.38 7.40
C SER A 261 -24.17 -15.88 7.57
N GLU A 262 -23.16 -15.11 7.94
CA GLU A 262 -23.27 -13.65 8.07
C GLU A 262 -23.41 -12.95 6.72
N PHE A 263 -22.70 -13.41 5.68
CA PHE A 263 -22.91 -12.91 4.32
C PHE A 263 -24.33 -13.21 3.83
N LEU A 264 -24.84 -14.42 4.11
CA LEU A 264 -26.18 -14.82 3.72
C LEU A 264 -27.29 -14.07 4.46
N SER A 265 -27.03 -13.57 5.67
CA SER A 265 -28.00 -12.80 6.44
C SER A 265 -28.03 -11.31 6.08
N LEU A 266 -27.05 -10.80 5.33
CA LEU A 266 -27.07 -9.43 4.81
C LEU A 266 -28.26 -9.24 3.86
N ARG A 267 -28.89 -8.07 3.98
CA ARG A 267 -29.92 -7.63 3.02
C ARG A 267 -29.31 -7.50 1.64
N THR A 268 -29.97 -8.01 0.61
CA THR A 268 -29.50 -7.98 -0.78
C THR A 268 -29.18 -6.56 -1.26
N SER A 269 -29.90 -5.54 -0.79
CA SER A 269 -29.65 -4.13 -1.14
C SER A 269 -28.28 -3.61 -0.68
N ALA A 270 -27.70 -4.20 0.37
CA ALA A 270 -26.42 -3.76 0.93
C ALA A 270 -25.20 -4.18 0.11
N PHE A 271 -25.33 -5.17 -0.79
CA PHE A 271 -24.19 -5.68 -1.59
C PHE A 271 -23.59 -4.62 -2.53
N SER A 272 -24.42 -3.71 -3.04
CA SER A 272 -23.95 -2.58 -3.86
C SER A 272 -23.17 -1.52 -3.07
N PHE A 273 -23.22 -1.58 -1.73
CA PHE A 273 -22.53 -0.68 -0.82
C PHE A 273 -21.29 -1.30 -0.18
N LEU A 274 -20.93 -2.54 -0.54
CA LEU A 274 -19.60 -3.06 -0.22
C LEU A 274 -18.55 -2.14 -0.85
N SER A 275 -17.47 -1.88 -0.13
CA SER A 275 -16.35 -1.16 -0.74
C SER A 275 -15.75 -2.01 -1.87
N PRO A 276 -15.45 -1.44 -3.05
CA PRO A 276 -14.76 -2.16 -4.12
C PRO A 276 -13.45 -2.80 -3.67
N THR A 277 -12.75 -2.21 -2.69
CA THR A 277 -11.50 -2.76 -2.14
C THR A 277 -11.71 -3.99 -1.26
N SER A 278 -12.92 -4.19 -0.74
CA SER A 278 -13.26 -5.36 0.09
C SER A 278 -13.49 -6.61 -0.74
N VAL A 279 -13.99 -6.46 -1.98
CA VAL A 279 -14.37 -7.59 -2.84
C VAL A 279 -13.18 -8.52 -3.11
N PRO A 280 -11.99 -8.06 -3.54
CA PRO A 280 -10.84 -8.95 -3.76
C PRO A 280 -10.37 -9.68 -2.50
N LEU A 281 -10.70 -9.15 -1.31
CA LEU A 281 -10.29 -9.72 -0.03
C LEU A 281 -11.24 -10.82 0.46
N ILE A 282 -12.45 -10.93 -0.12
CA ILE A 282 -13.41 -11.99 0.22
C ILE A 282 -12.83 -13.35 -0.24
N PRO A 283 -12.73 -14.35 0.65
CA PRO A 283 -12.28 -15.68 0.25
C PRO A 283 -13.14 -16.28 -0.88
N PRO A 284 -12.54 -16.95 -1.89
CA PRO A 284 -13.27 -17.50 -3.03
C PRO A 284 -14.44 -18.40 -2.64
N ASP A 285 -14.27 -19.25 -1.62
CA ASP A 285 -15.31 -20.15 -1.09
C ASP A 285 -16.51 -19.39 -0.50
N ARG A 286 -16.28 -18.24 0.15
CA ARG A 286 -17.36 -17.40 0.69
C ARG A 286 -18.14 -16.71 -0.42
N LEU A 287 -17.44 -16.19 -1.43
CA LEU A 287 -18.08 -15.59 -2.59
C LEU A 287 -18.90 -16.63 -3.37
N ALA A 288 -18.36 -17.85 -3.54
CA ALA A 288 -19.03 -18.95 -4.23
C ALA A 288 -20.27 -19.48 -3.53
N ALA A 289 -20.47 -19.15 -2.26
CA ALA A 289 -21.65 -19.55 -1.53
C ALA A 289 -22.75 -18.45 -1.49
N LEU A 290 -22.49 -17.28 -2.08
CA LEU A 290 -23.51 -16.25 -2.30
C LEU A 290 -24.56 -16.71 -3.33
N SER A 291 -25.80 -16.33 -3.10
CA SER A 291 -26.89 -16.57 -4.06
C SER A 291 -26.70 -15.73 -5.33
N THR A 292 -27.33 -16.16 -6.43
CA THR A 292 -27.33 -15.40 -7.70
C THR A 292 -27.95 -14.02 -7.55
N SER A 293 -28.93 -13.83 -6.65
CA SER A 293 -29.52 -12.52 -6.37
C SER A 293 -28.55 -11.59 -5.64
N GLN A 294 -27.76 -12.11 -4.69
CA GLN A 294 -26.73 -11.35 -3.99
C GLN A 294 -25.57 -10.97 -4.93
N LEU A 295 -25.10 -11.90 -5.76
CA LEU A 295 -24.06 -11.62 -6.75
C LEU A 295 -24.51 -10.57 -7.77
N LYS A 296 -25.77 -10.65 -8.24
CA LYS A 296 -26.34 -9.63 -9.12
C LYS A 296 -26.42 -8.26 -8.43
N ALA A 297 -26.64 -8.24 -7.11
CA ALA A 297 -26.79 -7.03 -6.33
C ALA A 297 -25.46 -6.36 -5.93
N LEU A 298 -24.31 -6.95 -6.25
CA LEU A 298 -23.01 -6.28 -6.10
C LEU A 298 -22.94 -4.97 -6.90
N GLY A 299 -23.65 -4.89 -8.03
CA GLY A 299 -23.53 -3.76 -8.94
C GLY A 299 -22.22 -3.77 -9.73
N PRO A 300 -22.05 -2.83 -10.67
CA PRO A 300 -20.97 -2.89 -11.67
C PRO A 300 -19.60 -2.71 -11.04
N ASP A 301 -19.43 -1.76 -10.13
CA ASP A 301 -18.12 -1.42 -9.54
C ASP A 301 -17.56 -2.58 -8.72
N ASN A 302 -18.39 -3.17 -7.86
CA ASN A 302 -17.99 -4.31 -7.03
C ASN A 302 -17.82 -5.58 -7.85
N ALA A 303 -18.68 -5.83 -8.85
CA ALA A 303 -18.53 -6.97 -9.73
C ALA A 303 -17.24 -6.88 -10.57
N ALA A 304 -16.79 -5.69 -10.94
CA ALA A 304 -15.53 -5.47 -11.66
C ALA A 304 -14.29 -5.78 -10.80
N MET A 305 -14.43 -5.76 -9.48
CA MET A 305 -13.35 -6.09 -8.54
C MET A 305 -13.26 -7.60 -8.24
N VAL A 306 -14.15 -8.44 -8.77
CA VAL A 306 -14.07 -9.90 -8.58
C VAL A 306 -12.81 -10.43 -9.27
N THR A 307 -11.96 -11.10 -8.49
CA THR A 307 -10.69 -11.66 -8.98
C THR A 307 -10.90 -12.91 -9.82
N SER A 308 -9.89 -13.26 -10.62
CA SER A 308 -9.90 -14.52 -11.40
C SER A 308 -10.01 -15.77 -10.52
N ALA A 309 -9.39 -15.77 -9.33
CA ALA A 309 -9.48 -16.87 -8.37
C ALA A 309 -10.90 -17.03 -7.81
N GLN A 310 -11.56 -15.92 -7.49
CA GLN A 310 -12.96 -15.92 -7.08
C GLN A 310 -13.89 -16.35 -8.22
N TRP A 311 -13.65 -15.88 -9.44
CA TRP A 311 -14.44 -16.26 -10.61
C TRP A 311 -14.38 -17.77 -10.90
N ALA A 312 -13.20 -18.37 -10.76
CA ALA A 312 -12.94 -19.77 -11.09
C ALA A 312 -13.79 -20.75 -10.26
N VAL A 313 -14.11 -20.39 -9.02
CA VAL A 313 -14.88 -21.26 -8.11
C VAL A 313 -16.41 -21.10 -8.23
N LEU A 314 -16.90 -20.14 -9.04
CA LEU A 314 -18.33 -19.90 -9.23
C LEU A 314 -18.96 -20.90 -10.19
N GLY A 315 -20.20 -21.29 -9.90
CA GLY A 315 -21.05 -22.04 -10.83
C GLY A 315 -21.57 -21.19 -11.99
N GLU A 316 -22.11 -21.85 -13.02
CA GLU A 316 -22.59 -21.18 -14.24
C GLU A 316 -23.62 -20.08 -13.97
N ALA A 317 -24.65 -20.38 -13.17
CA ALA A 317 -25.70 -19.41 -12.82
C ALA A 317 -25.14 -18.19 -12.05
N GLN A 318 -24.09 -18.38 -11.25
CA GLN A 318 -23.43 -17.32 -10.49
C GLN A 318 -22.58 -16.43 -11.40
N ARG A 319 -21.84 -17.02 -12.34
CA ARG A 319 -21.09 -16.27 -13.37
C ARG A 319 -22.02 -15.45 -14.24
N ALA A 320 -23.15 -16.01 -14.65
CA ALA A 320 -24.18 -15.27 -15.39
C ALA A 320 -24.76 -14.11 -14.56
N ALA A 321 -24.98 -14.31 -13.25
CA ALA A 321 -25.43 -13.24 -12.35
C ALA A 321 -24.41 -12.11 -12.22
N LEU A 322 -23.11 -12.42 -12.11
CA LEU A 322 -22.05 -11.42 -12.11
C LEU A 322 -21.92 -10.70 -13.46
N GLY A 323 -22.05 -11.42 -14.59
CA GLY A 323 -22.10 -10.79 -15.91
C GLY A 323 -23.21 -9.75 -16.00
N ASN A 324 -24.39 -10.07 -15.49
CA ASN A 324 -25.49 -9.09 -15.39
C ASN A 324 -25.15 -7.91 -14.47
N ALA A 325 -24.45 -8.12 -13.35
CA ALA A 325 -24.02 -7.05 -12.46
C ALA A 325 -23.04 -6.09 -13.15
N LEU A 326 -22.14 -6.63 -13.97
CA LEU A 326 -21.21 -5.89 -14.82
C LEU A 326 -21.91 -5.14 -15.98
N GLY A 327 -23.20 -5.37 -16.21
CA GLY A 327 -23.93 -4.82 -17.35
C GLY A 327 -23.58 -5.47 -18.69
N VAL A 328 -22.91 -6.63 -18.68
CA VAL A 328 -22.68 -7.44 -19.89
C VAL A 328 -23.72 -8.54 -19.97
N ALA A 329 -24.42 -8.65 -21.09
CA ALA A 329 -25.23 -9.83 -21.37
C ALA A 329 -24.29 -11.05 -21.41
N TYR A 330 -24.47 -11.99 -20.49
CA TYR A 330 -23.69 -13.24 -20.48
C TYR A 330 -24.07 -14.06 -21.73
N ASP A 331 -23.19 -14.10 -22.73
CA ASP A 331 -23.38 -14.94 -23.91
C ASP A 331 -22.65 -16.28 -23.73
N GLN A 332 -23.45 -17.31 -23.40
CA GLN A 332 -23.04 -18.69 -23.11
C GLN A 332 -22.21 -19.32 -24.25
N VAL A 333 -22.38 -18.81 -25.47
CA VAL A 333 -21.81 -19.36 -26.72
C VAL A 333 -20.30 -19.06 -26.89
N ALA A 334 -19.73 -18.10 -26.15
CA ALA A 334 -18.31 -17.74 -26.26
C ALA A 334 -17.38 -18.62 -25.40
N TYR A 335 -17.88 -19.16 -24.28
CA TYR A 335 -17.09 -20.00 -23.37
C TYR A 335 -16.99 -21.45 -23.87
N ASP A 336 -18.10 -22.01 -24.38
CA ASP A 336 -18.16 -23.41 -24.86
C ASP A 336 -17.36 -23.67 -26.14
N ARG A 337 -16.88 -22.62 -26.85
CA ARG A 337 -15.97 -22.75 -28.00
C ARG A 337 -14.49 -22.71 -27.65
N ALA A 338 -14.12 -22.46 -26.40
CA ALA A 338 -12.73 -22.55 -25.98
C ALA A 338 -12.34 -24.03 -25.84
N GLU A 339 -11.58 -24.55 -26.81
CA GLU A 339 -11.00 -25.89 -26.73
C GLU A 339 -10.22 -26.09 -25.41
N PRO A 340 -10.18 -27.32 -24.87
CA PRO A 340 -9.44 -27.65 -23.65
C PRO A 340 -7.93 -27.57 -23.93
N THR A 341 -7.40 -26.35 -23.93
CA THR A 341 -5.97 -26.09 -23.85
C THR A 341 -5.61 -25.83 -22.40
N THR A 342 -4.39 -26.19 -22.02
CA THR A 342 -3.85 -26.17 -20.65
C THR A 342 -3.68 -24.75 -20.06
N ASN A 343 -4.33 -23.74 -20.63
CA ASN A 343 -4.33 -22.37 -20.16
C ASN A 343 -5.77 -21.79 -20.21
N PRO A 344 -6.27 -21.16 -19.14
CA PRO A 344 -7.58 -20.50 -19.17
C PRO A 344 -7.58 -19.34 -20.19
N PRO A 345 -8.73 -19.04 -20.84
CA PRO A 345 -8.79 -18.03 -21.89
C PRO A 345 -8.55 -16.63 -21.32
N ARG A 346 -7.55 -15.94 -21.88
CA ARG A 346 -7.17 -14.53 -21.63
C ARG A 346 -8.14 -13.51 -22.26
N ASN A 347 -9.44 -13.71 -22.13
CA ASN A 347 -10.43 -12.76 -22.67
C ASN A 347 -11.31 -12.19 -21.55
N LEU A 348 -10.68 -11.46 -20.64
CA LEU A 348 -11.33 -10.27 -20.10
C LEU A 348 -11.29 -9.21 -21.22
N PRO A 349 -12.42 -8.61 -21.63
CA PRO A 349 -12.36 -7.47 -22.53
C PRO A 349 -11.52 -6.38 -21.85
N GLN A 350 -10.53 -5.85 -22.56
CA GLN A 350 -9.82 -4.64 -22.15
C GLN A 350 -10.86 -3.56 -21.82
N LEU A 351 -10.87 -3.11 -20.56
CA LEU A 351 -11.73 -2.04 -20.08
C LEU A 351 -11.50 -0.79 -20.94
N SER A 352 -12.50 -0.43 -21.73
CA SER A 352 -12.60 0.92 -22.29
C SER A 352 -12.76 1.87 -21.10
N GLY A 353 -11.83 2.82 -20.98
CA GLY A 353 -11.80 3.79 -19.89
C GLY A 353 -13.12 4.53 -19.72
N ALA A 354 -13.88 4.16 -18.70
CA ALA A 354 -14.88 5.02 -18.11
C ALA A 354 -14.16 5.91 -17.10
N SER A 355 -14.35 7.22 -17.22
CA SER A 355 -13.77 8.21 -16.33
C SER A 355 -14.28 7.97 -14.91
N MET A 356 -13.42 7.42 -14.06
CA MET A 356 -13.57 7.59 -12.61
C MET A 356 -13.56 9.10 -12.37
N LEU A 357 -14.69 9.66 -11.96
CA LEU A 357 -14.75 11.03 -11.46
C LEU A 357 -14.03 11.04 -10.11
N GLY A 358 -12.71 10.97 -10.16
CA GLY A 358 -11.84 11.11 -9.01
C GLY A 358 -12.00 12.51 -8.42
N THR A 359 -11.81 12.59 -7.11
CA THR A 359 -11.92 13.75 -6.23
C THR A 359 -10.89 14.87 -6.51
N LEU A 360 -10.51 15.10 -7.76
CA LEU A 360 -9.72 16.25 -8.22
C LEU A 360 -10.59 17.48 -8.55
N GLY A 361 -11.68 17.65 -7.80
CA GLY A 361 -12.59 18.81 -7.87
C GLY A 361 -12.21 19.98 -6.95
N VAL A 362 -11.01 19.98 -6.36
CA VAL A 362 -10.50 21.08 -5.49
C VAL A 362 -9.20 21.69 -6.04
N GLY A 363 -8.81 21.34 -7.27
CA GLY A 363 -7.61 21.87 -7.94
C GLY A 363 -7.83 23.10 -8.83
N VAL A 364 -8.93 23.85 -8.67
CA VAL A 364 -9.22 25.04 -9.49
C VAL A 364 -9.41 26.27 -8.60
N PHE A 365 -8.39 26.63 -7.80
CA PHE A 365 -8.32 27.96 -7.18
C PHE A 365 -6.90 28.42 -6.81
N MET A 366 -5.85 27.94 -7.47
CA MET A 366 -4.51 28.57 -7.36
C MET A 366 -3.81 28.64 -8.72
N GLN A 367 -4.52 29.18 -9.71
CA GLN A 367 -3.97 29.49 -11.02
C GLN A 367 -4.14 31.00 -11.34
N PRO A 368 -3.67 31.89 -10.45
CA PRO A 368 -3.08 33.14 -10.97
C PRO A 368 -1.78 33.58 -10.27
N PHE A 369 -1.05 32.72 -9.52
CA PHE A 369 0.21 33.12 -8.88
C PHE A 369 1.48 32.84 -9.68
N LEU A 370 1.42 31.98 -10.71
CA LEU A 370 2.60 31.59 -11.49
C LEU A 370 2.94 32.52 -12.66
N PHE A 371 2.12 33.55 -12.93
CA PHE A 371 2.37 34.58 -13.94
C PHE A 371 2.93 35.90 -13.37
N LEU A 372 3.06 36.04 -12.05
CA LEU A 372 3.57 37.25 -11.41
C LEU A 372 5.08 37.21 -11.11
N LEU A 373 5.74 36.06 -11.30
CA LEU A 373 7.19 35.89 -11.05
C LEU A 373 8.06 35.87 -12.33
N LEU A 374 7.47 36.01 -13.51
CA LEU A 374 8.20 36.11 -14.80
C LEU A 374 8.12 37.50 -15.45
N GLY A 375 7.59 38.51 -14.73
CA GLY A 375 7.49 39.90 -15.18
C GLY A 375 8.55 40.86 -14.62
N PHE A 376 9.55 40.37 -13.88
CA PHE A 376 10.58 41.20 -13.22
C PHE A 376 12.01 40.92 -13.69
N VAL A 377 12.18 40.56 -14.97
CA VAL A 377 13.47 40.64 -15.67
C VAL A 377 13.24 41.30 -17.03
N LEU A 378 13.17 42.63 -17.02
CA LEU A 378 13.49 43.53 -18.14
C LEU A 378 13.74 44.95 -17.59
#